data_AF-A0A3D9H4M8-F1
#
_entry.id   AF-A0A3D9H4M8-F1
#
_cell.length_a   1.000
_cell.length_b   1.000
_cell.length_c   1.000
_cell.angle_alpha   90.00
_cell.angle_beta   90.00
_cell.angle_gamma   90.00
#
_symmetry.space_group_name_H-M   'P 1'
#
loop_
_entity.id
_entity.type
_entity.pdbx_description
1 polymer ?
#
loop_
_entity_poly.entity_id
_entity_poly.type
_entity_poly.pdbx_seq_one_letter_code
_entity_poly.pdbx_strand_id
1 'polypeptide(L)' 'MSDIKICPTCGAKAKYKVKDDKETFSAVQDEDAFKKVGQLKKAMQKFKEKAEALEKELEELKSKT' A
#
# COMPACT_ATOMS: atom_id res chain seq x y z
N MET A 1 6.92 1.92 2.49
CA MET A 1 6.36 0.56 2.29
C MET A 1 7.21 -0.44 3.09
N SER A 2 6.63 -1.50 3.64
CA SER A 2 7.44 -2.52 4.33
C SER A 2 8.16 -3.38 3.29
N ASP A 3 9.46 -3.60 3.45
CA ASP A 3 10.21 -4.53 2.60
C ASP A 3 9.77 -5.97 2.94
N ILE A 4 9.33 -6.72 1.93
CA ILE A 4 8.85 -8.09 2.07
C ILE A 4 9.76 -8.99 1.25
N LYS A 5 10.42 -9.93 1.92
CA LYS A 5 11.30 -10.92 1.29
C LYS A 5 10.87 -12.33 1.64
N ILE A 6 11.36 -13.29 0.88
CA ILE A 6 11.22 -14.70 1.22
C ILE A 6 12.22 -15.01 2.33
N CYS A 7 11.75 -15.55 3.45
CA CYS A 7 12.61 -15.98 4.53
C CYS A 7 13.46 -17.16 4.05
N PRO A 8 14.81 -17.09 4.12
CA PRO A 8 15.68 -18.17 3.65
C PRO A 8 15.57 -19.45 4.47
N THR A 9 15.06 -19.38 5.71
CA THR A 9 14.97 -20.53 6.63
C THR A 9 13.68 -21.33 6.45
N CYS A 10 12.54 -20.67 6.19
CA CYS A 10 11.23 -21.33 6.13
C CYS A 10 10.47 -21.11 4.82
N GLY A 11 10.99 -20.32 3.88
CA GLY A 11 10.36 -20.03 2.59
C GLY A 11 9.11 -19.13 2.66
N ALA A 12 8.68 -18.70 3.84
CA ALA A 12 7.52 -17.83 4.00
C ALA A 12 7.83 -16.38 3.59
N LYS A 13 6.81 -15.65 3.11
CA LYS A 13 6.90 -14.20 2.90
C LYS A 13 6.94 -13.50 4.25
N ALA A 14 8.03 -12.81 4.54
CA ALA A 14 8.27 -12.15 5.82
C ALA A 14 8.65 -10.69 5.60
N LYS A 15 8.35 -9.87 6.61
CA LYS A 15 8.82 -8.49 6.68
C LYS A 15 10.31 -8.49 6.98
N TYR A 16 11.08 -7.90 6.08
CA TYR A 16 12.51 -7.75 6.19
C TYR A 16 12.86 -6.42 6.85
N LYS A 17 13.78 -6.44 7.81
CA LYS A 17 14.36 -5.25 8.45
C LYS A 17 15.84 -5.50 8.74
N VAL A 18 16.66 -4.48 8.59
CA VAL A 18 18.04 -4.47 9.08
C VAL A 18 18.11 -3.52 10.27
N LYS A 19 18.61 -4.02 11.41
CA LYS A 19 18.95 -3.21 12.58
C LYS A 19 20.31 -3.69 13.10
N ASP A 20 21.22 -2.75 13.33
CA ASP A 20 22.54 -3.03 13.94
C ASP A 20 23.29 -4.17 13.23
N ASP A 21 23.36 -4.09 11.89
CA ASP A 21 23.97 -5.09 10.99
C ASP A 21 23.38 -6.51 11.06
N LYS A 22 22.24 -6.69 11.73
CA LYS A 22 21.51 -7.96 11.80
C LYS A 22 20.25 -7.92 10.95
N GLU A 23 20.17 -8.86 10.01
CA GLU A 23 19.00 -9.10 9.21
C GLU A 23 17.91 -9.77 10.06
N THR A 24 16.74 -9.14 10.15
CA THR A 24 15.59 -9.68 10.88
C THR A 24 14.44 -9.93 9.92
N PHE A 25 13.91 -11.15 9.96
CA PHE A 25 12.71 -11.57 9.24
C PHE A 25 11.57 -11.75 10.25
N SER A 26 10.52 -10.93 10.13
CA SER A 26 9.32 -11.06 10.97
C SER A 26 8.16 -11.57 10.14
N ALA A 27 7.45 -12.59 10.64
CA ALA A 27 6.27 -13.11 9.96
C ALA A 27 5.22 -12.01 9.78
N VAL A 28 4.61 -11.92 8.59
CA VAL A 28 3.45 -11.07 8.36
C VAL A 28 2.23 -11.86 8.82
N GLN A 29 1.69 -11.51 9.97
CA GLN A 29 0.49 -12.13 10.53
C GLN A 29 -0.80 -11.48 9.99
N ASP A 30 -1.94 -12.12 10.24
CA ASP A 30 -3.25 -11.68 9.76
C ASP A 30 -3.54 -10.22 10.13
N GLU A 31 -3.27 -9.80 11.36
CA GLU A 31 -3.52 -8.41 11.80
C GLU A 31 -2.71 -7.37 11.00
N ASP A 32 -1.46 -7.67 10.67
CA ASP A 32 -0.61 -6.80 9.87
C ASP A 32 -1.05 -6.79 8.39
N ALA A 33 -1.55 -7.92 7.88
CA ALA A 33 -2.15 -8.00 6.56
C ALA A 33 -3.46 -7.19 6.48
N PHE A 34 -4.35 -7.33 7.47
CA PHE A 34 -5.60 -6.58 7.57
C PHE A 34 -5.34 -5.06 7.66
N LYS A 35 -4.36 -4.63 8.45
CA LYS A 35 -3.96 -3.21 8.53
C LYS A 35 -3.50 -2.68 7.17
N LYS A 36 -2.71 -3.43 6.42
CA LYS A 36 -2.26 -3.04 5.07
C LYS A 36 -3.40 -3.00 4.06
N VAL A 37 -4.32 -3.97 4.10
CA VAL A 37 -5.53 -3.96 3.26
C VAL A 37 -6.40 -2.73 3.58
N GLY A 38 -6.56 -2.38 4.86
CA GLY A 38 -7.26 -1.17 5.27
C GLY A 38 -6.60 0.12 4.77
N GLN A 39 -5.27 0.19 4.82
CA GLN A 39 -4.51 1.31 4.25
C GLN A 39 -4.70 1.43 2.74
N LEU A 40 -4.68 0.30 2.01
CA LEU A 40 -4.92 0.25 0.57
C LEU A 40 -6.33 0.75 0.19
N LYS A 41 -7.37 0.28 0.90
CA LYS A 41 -8.75 0.74 0.68
C LYS A 41 -8.88 2.24 0.89
N LYS A 42 -8.29 2.79 1.94
CA LYS A 42 -8.28 4.24 2.21
C LYS A 42 -7.56 5.02 1.11
N ALA A 43 -6.43 4.52 0.64
CA ALA A 43 -5.69 5.15 -0.46
C ALA A 43 -6.52 5.15 -1.75
N MET A 44 -7.11 4.01 -2.11
CA MET A 44 -7.99 3.90 -3.29
C MET A 44 -9.19 4.82 -3.21
N GLN A 45 -9.83 4.95 -2.05
CA GLN A 45 -10.95 5.88 -1.87
C GLN A 45 -10.51 7.32 -2.14
N LYS A 46 -9.37 7.76 -1.59
CA LYS A 46 -8.83 9.11 -1.86
C LYS A 46 -8.50 9.33 -3.33
N PHE A 47 -7.99 8.30 -4.03
CA PHE A 47 -7.74 8.40 -5.46
C PHE A 47 -9.04 8.50 -6.27
N LYS A 48 -10.09 7.76 -5.88
CA LYS A 48 -11.41 7.85 -6.50
C LYS A 48 -12.02 9.24 -6.34
N GLU A 49 -12.00 9.79 -5.12
CA GLU A 49 -12.51 11.15 -4.85
C GLU A 49 -11.76 12.22 -5.66
N LYS A 50 -10.43 12.09 -5.79
CA LYS A 50 -9.63 12.99 -6.64
C LYS A 50 -9.96 12.83 -8.12
N ALA A 51 -10.12 11.59 -8.61
CA ALA A 51 -10.48 11.33 -9.99
C ALA A 51 -11.85 11.92 -10.33
N GLU A 52 -12.86 11.72 -9.46
CA GLU A 52 -14.20 12.29 -9.63
C GLU A 52 -14.19 13.83 -9.63
N ALA A 53 -13.37 14.45 -8.78
CA ALA A 53 -13.19 15.91 -8.80
C ALA A 53 -12.57 16.39 -10.11
N LEU A 54 -11.52 15.73 -10.58
CA LEU A 54 -10.84 16.05 -11.84
C LEU A 54 -11.73 15.82 -13.07
N GLU A 55 -12.58 14.79 -13.06
CA GLU A 55 -13.56 14.54 -14.12
C GLU A 55 -14.58 15.68 -14.23
N LYS A 56 -15.10 16.17 -13.10
CA LYS A 56 -15.99 17.34 -13.07
C LYS A 56 -15.32 18.60 -13.60
N GLU A 57 -14.10 18.88 -13.15
CA GLU A 57 -13.32 20.03 -13.65
C GLU A 57 -13.07 19.93 -15.16
N LEU A 58 -12.78 18.73 -15.68
CA LEU A 58 -12.62 18.51 -17.12
C LEU A 58 -13.92 18.74 -17.90
N GLU A 59 -15.06 18.33 -17.36
CA GLU A 59 -16.37 18.54 -17.99
C GLU A 59 -16.73 20.04 -18.04
N GLU A 60 -16.46 20.79 -16.97
CA GLU A 60 -16.62 22.24 -16.93
C GLU A 60 -15.70 22.99 -17.90
N LEU A 61 -14.47 22.51 -18.09
CA LEU A 61 -13.54 23.09 -19.07
C LEU A 61 -13.94 22.76 -20.51
N LYS A 62 -14.38 21.52 -20.76
CA LYS A 62 -14.84 21.07 -22.08
C LYS A 62 -16.14 21.74 -22.51
N SER A 63 -17.03 22.06 -21.57
CA SER A 63 -18.28 22.78 -21.86
C SER A 63 -18.09 24.28 -22.09
N LYS A 64 -16.94 24.83 -21.71
CA LYS A 64 -16.54 26.23 -21.96
C LYS A 64 -15.72 26.42 -23.25
N THR A 65 -15.42 25.33 -23.96
CA THR A 65 -14.73 25.34 -25.26
C THR A 65 -15.73 25.05 -26.37
#